data_AF-A0A969AYH9-F1
#
_entry.id   AF-A0A969AYH9-F1
#
_cell.length_a   1.000
_cell.length_b   1.000
_cell.length_c   1.000
_cell.angle_alpha   90.00
_cell.angle_beta   90.00
_cell.angle_gamma   90.00
#
_symmetry.space_group_name_H-M   'P 1'
#
loop_
_entity.id
_entity.type
_entity.pdbx_description
1 polymer ?
#
loop_
_entity_poly.entity_id
_entity_poly.type
_entity_poly.pdbx_seq_one_letter_code
_entity_poly.pdbx_strand_id
1 'polypeptide(L)'
;MSAIEGALLLKLMTGSFRSPVSQHLVTLAIAALLDVRPAMVRLRLSCISDRQTLEFDALRPEVPFEQHLLPLEFPHIESIATAEEIRGEVQNLTVYGYEDGIVAQLVKWGDRVEIWLSESELATASFPEIVKCRGQLPHALICWGRIVPKNPQKPLHLLLSRLGKKHVGLQDIQLAEAKFIINEVWGGDLDHETMAMDQLAPAKALTFGSLEALHVLQRNCRAMGFSGLLIRESGKKNPWQWWKANAYSVRAVLMHVALGQRQIAAMTLGVWHQDTLLPIAKIIEPKGSIHTRELMDYVKNNTIEKFGPVRSLKPGLVYVLHFDAVQQAPRRKAGLALINTEIDRLVGDDPGEADALDTIWKLV
;
A
#
# COMPACT_ATOMS: atom_id res chain seq x y z
N MET A 1 -29.19 3.64 -39.08
CA MET A 1 -28.11 3.38 -38.11
C MET A 1 -26.81 3.90 -38.71
N SER A 2 -26.12 4.81 -38.02
CA SER A 2 -24.83 5.34 -38.47
C SER A 2 -23.73 4.27 -38.40
N ALA A 3 -22.60 4.51 -39.06
CA ALA A 3 -21.44 3.61 -38.99
C ALA A 3 -20.93 3.44 -37.53
N ILE A 4 -21.04 4.49 -36.71
CA ILE A 4 -20.64 4.48 -35.31
C ILE A 4 -21.61 3.63 -34.47
N GLU A 5 -22.92 3.83 -34.64
CA GLU A 5 -23.95 3.05 -33.96
C GLU A 5 -23.86 1.56 -34.32
N GLY A 6 -23.61 1.25 -35.60
CA GLY A 6 -23.42 -0.12 -36.06
C GLY A 6 -22.20 -0.79 -35.42
N ALA A 7 -21.07 -0.07 -35.35
CA ALA A 7 -19.86 -0.58 -34.70
C ALA A 7 -20.06 -0.81 -33.18
N LEU A 8 -20.81 0.06 -32.50
CA LEU A 8 -21.14 -0.10 -31.08
C LEU A 8 -22.07 -1.29 -30.85
N LEU A 9 -23.12 -1.44 -31.65
CA LEU A 9 -24.06 -2.55 -31.57
C LEU A 9 -23.34 -3.89 -31.77
N LEU A 10 -22.49 -3.99 -32.79
CA LEU A 10 -21.64 -5.17 -33.02
C LEU A 10 -20.76 -5.49 -31.82
N LYS A 11 -20.13 -4.47 -31.20
CA LYS A 11 -19.29 -4.67 -30.01
C LYS A 11 -20.11 -5.15 -28.80
N LEU A 12 -21.31 -4.60 -28.60
CA LEU A 12 -22.20 -5.02 -27.51
C LEU A 12 -22.69 -6.45 -27.71
N MET A 13 -23.18 -6.79 -28.90
CA MET A 13 -23.69 -8.13 -29.22
C MET A 13 -22.61 -9.21 -29.11
N THR A 14 -21.38 -8.90 -29.53
CA THR A 14 -20.25 -9.84 -29.47
C THR A 14 -19.57 -9.90 -28.10
N GLY A 15 -20.00 -9.07 -27.14
CA GLY A 15 -19.33 -8.93 -25.84
C GLY A 15 -17.92 -8.34 -25.91
N SER A 16 -17.50 -7.83 -27.08
CA SER A 16 -16.18 -7.22 -27.28
C SER A 16 -16.15 -5.73 -26.88
N PHE A 17 -17.28 -5.18 -26.45
CA PHE A 17 -17.37 -3.82 -25.94
C PHE A 17 -16.60 -3.67 -24.63
N ARG A 18 -15.37 -3.13 -24.74
CA ARG A 18 -14.55 -2.74 -23.61
C ARG A 18 -14.76 -1.26 -23.33
N SER A 19 -15.72 -0.96 -22.47
CA SER A 19 -15.89 0.40 -21.95
C SER A 19 -14.78 0.71 -20.94
N PRO A 20 -14.12 1.87 -21.01
CA PRO A 20 -13.24 2.33 -19.92
C PRO A 20 -14.04 2.76 -18.68
N VAL A 21 -15.37 2.80 -18.77
CA VAL A 21 -16.25 3.23 -17.69
C VAL A 21 -16.43 2.10 -16.68
N SER A 22 -15.85 2.27 -15.49
CA SER A 22 -15.99 1.35 -14.37
C SER A 22 -17.27 1.61 -13.57
N GLN A 23 -17.72 0.62 -12.80
CA GLN A 23 -18.87 0.78 -11.89
C GLN A 23 -18.65 1.91 -10.87
N HIS A 24 -17.40 2.12 -10.44
CA HIS A 24 -17.00 3.24 -9.59
C HIS A 24 -17.29 4.58 -10.25
N LEU A 25 -16.85 4.77 -11.50
CA LEU A 25 -17.10 6.02 -12.25
C LEU A 25 -18.58 6.28 -12.46
N VAL A 26 -19.37 5.24 -12.76
CA VAL A 26 -20.84 5.37 -12.86
C VAL A 26 -21.46 5.81 -11.54
N THR A 27 -21.00 5.23 -10.42
CA THR A 27 -21.50 5.57 -9.08
C THR A 27 -21.20 7.03 -8.73
N LEU A 28 -19.98 7.50 -9.01
CA LEU A 28 -19.60 8.90 -8.81
C LEU A 28 -20.40 9.86 -9.70
N ALA A 29 -20.63 9.50 -10.97
CA ALA A 29 -21.40 10.32 -11.89
C ALA A 29 -22.86 10.46 -11.44
N ILE A 30 -23.50 9.37 -11.02
CA ILE A 30 -24.88 9.39 -10.48
C ILE A 30 -24.92 10.21 -9.18
N ALA A 31 -23.93 10.06 -8.31
CA ALA A 31 -23.83 10.79 -7.05
C ALA A 31 -23.79 12.31 -7.29
N ALA A 32 -22.97 12.75 -8.25
CA ALA A 32 -22.87 14.16 -8.64
C ALA A 32 -24.17 14.69 -9.27
N LEU A 33 -24.86 13.89 -10.09
CA LEU A 33 -26.12 14.29 -10.72
C LEU A 33 -27.29 14.39 -9.73
N LEU A 34 -27.27 13.58 -8.67
CA LEU A 34 -28.31 13.54 -7.65
C LEU A 34 -27.99 14.38 -6.41
N ASP A 35 -26.80 14.99 -6.36
CA ASP A 35 -26.26 15.71 -5.20
C ASP A 35 -26.35 14.90 -3.88
N VAL A 36 -25.90 13.64 -3.95
CA VAL A 36 -25.86 12.73 -2.80
C VAL A 36 -24.51 12.06 -2.68
N ARG A 37 -24.17 11.53 -1.49
CA ARG A 37 -22.93 10.77 -1.28
C ARG A 37 -22.88 9.49 -2.14
N PRO A 38 -21.71 9.09 -2.68
CA PRO A 38 -21.57 7.85 -3.46
C PRO A 38 -22.06 6.58 -2.75
N ALA A 39 -21.90 6.52 -1.43
CA ALA A 39 -22.39 5.40 -0.63
C ALA A 39 -23.91 5.26 -0.70
N MET A 40 -24.64 6.39 -0.78
CA MET A 40 -26.10 6.41 -0.89
C MET A 40 -26.56 5.89 -2.26
N VAL A 41 -25.88 6.31 -3.34
CA VAL A 41 -26.16 5.77 -4.68
C VAL A 41 -26.01 4.26 -4.70
N ARG A 42 -24.96 3.75 -4.04
CA ARG A 42 -24.71 2.33 -4.01
C ARG A 42 -25.74 1.56 -3.20
N LEU A 43 -26.16 2.09 -2.06
CA LEU A 43 -27.28 1.54 -1.28
C LEU A 43 -28.54 1.45 -2.14
N ARG A 44 -28.91 2.55 -2.81
CA ARG A 44 -30.06 2.59 -3.74
C ARG A 44 -29.96 1.54 -4.84
N LEU A 45 -28.80 1.43 -5.50
CA LEU A 45 -28.52 0.41 -6.51
C LEU A 45 -28.56 -1.04 -5.99
N SER A 46 -28.34 -1.25 -4.69
CA SER A 46 -28.45 -2.57 -4.04
C SER A 46 -29.90 -2.97 -3.75
N CYS A 47 -30.78 -1.99 -3.56
CA CYS A 47 -32.22 -2.20 -3.34
C CYS A 47 -33.00 -2.42 -4.66
N ILE A 48 -32.36 -2.20 -5.81
CA ILE A 48 -32.97 -2.39 -7.12
C ILE A 48 -32.83 -3.85 -7.56
N SER A 49 -33.97 -4.55 -7.53
CA SER A 49 -34.09 -5.97 -7.91
C SER A 49 -34.02 -6.19 -9.42
N ASP A 50 -34.60 -5.28 -10.21
CA ASP A 50 -34.57 -5.32 -11.68
C ASP A 50 -33.83 -4.10 -12.24
N ARG A 51 -32.71 -4.37 -12.92
CA ARG A 51 -31.85 -3.34 -13.52
C ARG A 51 -32.17 -3.06 -14.98
N GLN A 52 -33.09 -3.81 -15.59
CA GLN A 52 -33.46 -3.66 -17.00
C GLN A 52 -34.41 -2.47 -17.21
N THR A 53 -35.15 -2.06 -16.18
CA THR A 53 -36.13 -0.96 -16.22
C THR A 53 -35.72 0.21 -15.31
N LEU A 54 -34.42 0.38 -15.04
CA LEU A 54 -33.96 1.39 -14.11
C LEU A 54 -34.13 2.79 -14.70
N GLU A 55 -35.15 3.51 -14.25
CA GLU A 55 -35.29 4.94 -14.51
C GLU A 55 -34.44 5.76 -13.53
N PHE A 56 -33.91 6.89 -14.00
CA PHE A 56 -33.08 7.76 -13.17
C PHE A 56 -33.85 8.27 -11.93
N ASP A 57 -35.16 8.45 -12.06
CA ASP A 57 -36.04 8.87 -10.97
C ASP A 57 -36.20 7.78 -9.89
N ALA A 58 -36.00 6.51 -10.21
CA ALA A 58 -36.01 5.41 -9.23
C ALA A 58 -34.81 5.46 -8.27
N LEU A 59 -33.79 6.29 -8.58
CA LEU A 59 -32.64 6.55 -7.71
C LEU A 59 -32.83 7.79 -6.83
N ARG A 60 -33.96 8.50 -6.92
CA ARG A 60 -34.27 9.66 -6.08
C ARG A 60 -34.93 9.36 -4.72
N PRO A 61 -35.73 8.30 -4.53
CA PRO A 61 -36.41 8.07 -3.25
C PRO A 61 -35.42 8.07 -2.08
N GLU A 62 -35.87 8.64 -0.96
CA GLU A 62 -35.19 8.50 0.32
C GLU A 62 -35.23 7.02 0.70
N VAL A 63 -34.07 6.36 0.70
CA VAL A 63 -33.93 5.09 1.39
C VAL A 63 -33.97 5.44 2.88
N PRO A 64 -34.79 4.77 3.71
CA PRO A 64 -34.82 5.06 5.14
C PRO A 64 -33.40 4.96 5.71
N PHE A 65 -32.81 6.12 6.03
CA PHE A 65 -31.44 6.21 6.55
C PHE A 65 -31.30 5.37 7.83
N GLU A 66 -32.37 5.29 8.61
CA GLU A 66 -32.47 4.53 9.86
C GLU A 66 -32.31 3.01 9.70
N GLN A 67 -32.34 2.46 8.48
CA GLN A 67 -32.19 1.02 8.24
C GLN A 67 -30.79 0.62 7.75
N HIS A 68 -29.87 1.58 7.55
CA HIS A 68 -28.54 1.30 7.02
C HIS A 68 -27.47 2.21 7.61
N LEU A 69 -26.36 1.61 8.05
CA LEU A 69 -25.13 2.34 8.32
C LEU A 69 -24.28 2.36 7.05
N LEU A 70 -23.89 3.54 6.59
CA LEU A 70 -23.02 3.74 5.43
C LEU A 70 -21.62 4.14 5.89
N PRO A 71 -20.57 3.88 5.08
CA PRO A 71 -19.24 4.40 5.38
C PRO A 71 -19.28 5.93 5.52
N LEU A 72 -18.42 6.44 6.39
CA LEU A 72 -18.16 7.87 6.53
C LEU A 72 -17.11 8.30 5.50
N GLU A 73 -16.95 9.61 5.35
CA GLU A 73 -15.78 10.16 4.67
C GLU A 73 -14.51 9.61 5.32
N PHE A 74 -13.57 9.14 4.49
CA PHE A 74 -12.32 8.58 5.00
C PHE A 74 -11.46 9.71 5.58
N PRO A 75 -10.89 9.53 6.80
CA PRO A 75 -10.01 10.53 7.39
C PRO A 75 -8.83 10.85 6.48
N HIS A 76 -8.55 12.14 6.34
CA HIS A 76 -7.36 12.60 5.64
C HIS A 76 -6.11 12.34 6.50
N ILE A 77 -5.11 11.66 5.91
CA ILE A 77 -3.80 11.47 6.53
C ILE A 77 -2.80 12.34 5.79
N GLU A 78 -2.22 13.31 6.49
CA GLU A 78 -1.15 14.15 5.97
C GLU A 78 0.20 13.42 6.10
N SER A 79 0.96 13.29 5.01
CA SER A 79 2.31 12.68 5.07
C SER A 79 3.33 13.74 5.47
N ILE A 80 4.16 13.42 6.46
CA ILE A 80 5.27 14.27 6.92
C ILE A 80 6.61 13.55 6.77
N ALA A 81 7.68 14.31 6.53
CA ALA A 81 9.03 13.78 6.39
C ALA A 81 9.87 13.99 7.64
N THR A 82 9.72 15.15 8.29
CA THR A 82 10.52 15.54 9.46
C THR A 82 9.68 15.81 10.70
N ALA A 83 10.31 15.88 11.86
CA ALA A 83 9.61 16.08 13.13
C ALA A 83 9.09 17.50 13.30
N GLU A 84 9.72 18.47 12.64
CA GLU A 84 9.33 19.88 12.66
C GLU A 84 7.96 20.11 12.00
N GLU A 85 7.51 19.17 11.16
CA GLU A 85 6.19 19.17 10.53
C GLU A 85 5.08 18.61 11.44
N ILE A 86 5.44 18.02 12.59
CA ILE A 86 4.45 17.49 13.54
C ILE A 86 3.65 18.64 14.12
N ARG A 87 2.32 18.54 14.01
CA ARG A 87 1.40 19.52 14.58
C ARG A 87 1.07 19.18 16.02
N GLY A 88 0.77 20.21 16.80
CA GLY A 88 0.34 20.06 18.18
C GLY A 88 1.49 19.84 19.17
N GLU A 89 1.16 19.97 20.45
CA GLU A 89 2.10 19.72 21.55
C GLU A 89 2.14 18.23 21.89
N VAL A 90 3.31 17.72 22.30
CA VAL A 90 3.55 16.31 22.69
C VAL A 90 2.45 15.73 23.59
N GLN A 91 1.90 16.54 24.50
CA GLN A 91 0.86 16.14 25.46
C GLN A 91 -0.50 15.82 24.79
N ASN A 92 -0.76 16.39 23.62
CA ASN A 92 -2.00 16.22 22.86
C ASN A 92 -1.88 15.13 21.78
N LEU A 93 -0.71 14.49 21.68
CA LEU A 93 -0.40 13.52 20.64
C LEU A 93 -0.61 12.10 21.14
N THR A 94 -1.28 11.29 20.32
CA THR A 94 -1.26 9.84 20.43
C THR A 94 -0.53 9.28 19.21
N VAL A 95 0.41 8.37 19.43
CA VAL A 95 1.24 7.80 18.37
C VAL A 95 1.00 6.32 18.27
N TYR A 96 0.77 5.83 17.06
CA TYR A 96 0.53 4.43 16.76
C TYR A 96 1.58 3.91 15.77
N GLY A 97 1.88 2.62 15.85
CA GLY A 97 2.64 1.93 14.80
C GLY A 97 1.84 1.90 13.48
N TYR A 98 2.45 2.33 12.38
CA TYR A 98 1.84 2.24 11.06
C TYR A 98 2.23 0.90 10.39
N GLU A 99 1.30 -0.07 10.32
CA GLU A 99 1.43 -1.30 9.51
C GLU A 99 1.01 -1.06 8.04
N ASP A 100 1.87 -1.40 7.08
CA ASP A 100 1.51 -1.25 5.66
C ASP A 100 0.32 -2.16 5.29
N GLY A 101 -0.69 -1.60 4.64
CA GLY A 101 -2.00 -2.23 4.55
C GLY A 101 -2.98 -1.54 3.60
N ILE A 102 -4.09 -2.23 3.33
CA ILE A 102 -5.18 -1.70 2.52
C ILE A 102 -6.08 -0.85 3.43
N VAL A 103 -6.13 0.46 3.20
CA VAL A 103 -7.02 1.36 3.95
C VAL A 103 -8.47 0.97 3.70
N ALA A 104 -9.24 0.80 4.77
CA ALA A 104 -10.63 0.35 4.69
C ALA A 104 -11.48 0.85 5.87
N GLN A 105 -12.79 0.86 5.68
CA GLN A 105 -13.77 0.95 6.74
C GLN A 105 -14.54 -0.36 6.87
N LEU A 106 -14.63 -0.87 8.09
CA LEU A 106 -15.51 -1.98 8.46
C LEU A 106 -16.81 -1.40 8.99
N VAL A 107 -17.92 -1.64 8.28
CA VAL A 107 -19.23 -1.12 8.62
C VAL A 107 -20.13 -2.29 9.05
N LYS A 108 -20.71 -2.18 10.24
CA LYS A 108 -21.60 -3.18 10.83
C LYS A 108 -22.97 -2.56 11.11
N TRP A 109 -24.01 -3.23 10.63
CA TRP A 109 -25.40 -2.88 10.90
C TRP A 109 -26.28 -4.15 10.97
N GLY A 110 -26.89 -4.43 12.13
CA GLY A 110 -27.64 -5.68 12.34
C GLY A 110 -26.73 -6.89 12.12
N ASP A 111 -27.09 -7.83 11.24
CA ASP A 111 -26.25 -8.97 10.88
C ASP A 111 -25.28 -8.71 9.70
N ARG A 112 -25.34 -7.52 9.10
CA ARG A 112 -24.52 -7.16 7.95
C ARG A 112 -23.17 -6.63 8.40
N VAL A 113 -22.10 -7.17 7.82
CA VAL A 113 -20.73 -6.64 7.92
C VAL A 113 -20.23 -6.38 6.52
N GLU A 114 -19.77 -5.17 6.28
CA GLU A 114 -19.29 -4.70 5.00
C GLU A 114 -17.92 -4.08 5.12
N ILE A 115 -17.06 -4.32 4.13
CA ILE A 115 -15.70 -3.77 4.07
C ILE A 115 -15.65 -2.82 2.89
N TRP A 116 -15.48 -1.53 3.17
CA TRP A 116 -15.44 -0.46 2.20
C TRP A 116 -14.01 0.01 2.00
N LEU A 117 -13.55 0.12 0.74
CA LEU A 117 -12.23 0.69 0.40
C LEU A 117 -12.32 2.19 0.08
N SER A 118 -13.52 2.63 -0.30
CA SER A 118 -13.92 4.01 -0.51
C SER A 118 -15.44 4.09 -0.33
N GLU A 119 -16.03 5.27 -0.44
CA GLU A 119 -17.51 5.42 -0.39
C GLU A 119 -18.27 4.69 -1.52
N SER A 120 -17.58 4.12 -2.50
CA SER A 120 -18.21 3.47 -3.66
C SER A 120 -17.68 2.07 -3.95
N GLU A 121 -16.63 1.62 -3.24
CA GLU A 121 -15.97 0.34 -3.49
C GLU A 121 -16.09 -0.57 -2.26
N LEU A 122 -16.61 -1.80 -2.47
CA LEU A 122 -16.75 -2.83 -1.44
C LEU A 122 -15.73 -3.93 -1.74
N ALA A 123 -15.07 -4.41 -0.70
CA ALA A 123 -14.16 -5.54 -0.73
C ALA A 123 -14.58 -6.67 0.23
N THR A 124 -15.84 -6.69 0.67
CA THR A 124 -16.36 -7.70 1.61
C THR A 124 -16.08 -9.14 1.14
N ALA A 125 -16.33 -9.44 -0.14
CA ALA A 125 -16.08 -10.77 -0.71
C ALA A 125 -14.58 -11.14 -0.79
N SER A 126 -13.70 -10.14 -0.76
CA SER A 126 -12.24 -10.32 -0.81
C SER A 126 -11.64 -10.77 0.52
N PHE A 127 -12.35 -10.53 1.64
CA PHE A 127 -11.88 -10.80 3.00
C PHE A 127 -12.95 -11.47 3.87
N PRO A 128 -13.43 -12.67 3.49
CA PRO A 128 -14.46 -13.39 4.24
C PRO A 128 -14.03 -13.75 5.67
N GLU A 129 -12.73 -13.87 5.95
CA GLU A 129 -12.19 -14.12 7.29
C GLU A 129 -12.50 -13.00 8.28
N ILE A 130 -12.43 -11.73 7.84
CA ILE A 130 -12.74 -10.56 8.68
C ILE A 130 -14.24 -10.53 8.99
N VAL A 131 -15.10 -10.86 8.01
CA VAL A 131 -16.57 -10.88 8.15
C VAL A 131 -17.05 -11.85 9.25
N LYS A 132 -16.26 -12.88 9.59
CA LYS A 132 -16.61 -13.85 10.64
C LYS A 132 -16.75 -13.22 12.02
N CYS A 133 -16.16 -12.04 12.27
CA CYS A 133 -16.30 -11.34 13.54
C CYS A 133 -17.70 -10.78 13.81
N ARG A 134 -18.62 -10.82 12.83
CA ARG A 134 -19.96 -10.18 12.88
C ARG A 134 -20.73 -10.38 14.19
N GLY A 135 -20.66 -11.57 14.79
CA GLY A 135 -21.41 -11.92 16.00
C GLY A 135 -20.83 -11.37 17.30
N GLN A 136 -19.61 -10.83 17.25
CA GLN A 136 -18.90 -10.23 18.39
C GLN A 136 -18.92 -8.70 18.31
N LEU A 137 -19.36 -8.13 17.18
CA LEU A 137 -19.48 -6.70 17.00
C LEU A 137 -20.84 -6.18 17.48
N PRO A 138 -20.90 -4.97 18.06
CA PRO A 138 -22.13 -4.24 18.38
C PRO A 138 -23.09 -4.15 17.20
N HIS A 139 -24.34 -3.80 17.49
CA HIS A 139 -25.39 -3.69 16.47
C HIS A 139 -25.02 -2.72 15.34
N ALA A 140 -24.49 -1.54 15.70
CA ALA A 140 -24.13 -0.46 14.79
C ALA A 140 -22.72 0.04 15.10
N LEU A 141 -21.80 -0.08 14.15
CA LEU A 141 -20.39 0.27 14.32
C LEU A 141 -19.73 0.60 12.99
N ILE A 142 -18.88 1.62 12.96
CA ILE A 142 -17.93 1.85 11.88
C ILE A 142 -16.53 1.86 12.45
N CYS A 143 -15.64 1.01 11.94
CA CYS A 143 -14.22 1.06 12.26
C CYS A 143 -13.45 1.54 11.04
N TRP A 144 -12.66 2.60 11.20
CA TRP A 144 -11.67 2.98 10.20
C TRP A 144 -10.30 2.41 10.56
N GLY A 145 -9.60 1.93 9.54
CA GLY A 145 -8.36 1.23 9.77
C GLY A 145 -7.75 0.68 8.49
N ARG A 146 -7.05 -0.45 8.63
CA ARG A 146 -6.33 -1.11 7.55
C ARG A 146 -6.48 -2.61 7.61
N ILE A 147 -6.54 -3.23 6.44
CA ILE A 147 -6.44 -4.66 6.28
C ILE A 147 -4.98 -5.00 6.02
N VAL A 148 -4.41 -5.85 6.86
CA VAL A 148 -3.00 -6.24 6.80
C VAL A 148 -2.88 -7.76 6.87
N PRO A 149 -1.75 -8.33 6.40
CA PRO A 149 -1.49 -9.75 6.59
C PRO A 149 -1.41 -10.08 8.08
N LYS A 150 -2.14 -11.10 8.52
CA LYS A 150 -2.14 -11.55 9.91
C LYS A 150 -0.77 -12.07 10.33
N ASN A 151 -0.09 -12.78 9.44
CA ASN A 151 1.33 -13.09 9.57
C ASN A 151 2.16 -11.96 8.91
N PRO A 152 2.92 -11.16 9.68
CA PRO A 152 3.72 -10.06 9.14
C PRO A 152 4.78 -10.45 8.10
N GLN A 153 5.20 -11.73 8.08
CA GLN A 153 6.14 -12.24 7.07
C GLN A 153 5.50 -12.41 5.68
N LYS A 154 4.16 -12.41 5.60
CA LYS A 154 3.44 -12.51 4.34
C LYS A 154 3.37 -11.14 3.68
N PRO A 155 3.72 -11.03 2.38
CA PRO A 155 3.73 -9.74 1.72
C PRO A 155 2.31 -9.25 1.40
N LEU A 156 2.11 -7.93 1.51
CA LEU A 156 0.82 -7.25 1.28
C LEU A 156 0.22 -7.52 -0.11
N HIS A 157 1.05 -7.71 -1.14
CA HIS A 157 0.58 -7.96 -2.50
C HIS A 157 -0.30 -9.21 -2.62
N LEU A 158 -0.14 -10.19 -1.72
CA LEU A 158 -1.01 -11.37 -1.68
C LEU A 158 -2.46 -10.98 -1.34
N LEU A 159 -2.65 -10.01 -0.43
CA LEU A 159 -3.98 -9.47 -0.13
C LEU A 159 -4.50 -8.58 -1.26
N LEU A 160 -3.65 -7.72 -1.83
CA LEU A 160 -4.04 -6.87 -2.98
C LEU A 160 -4.52 -7.70 -4.17
N SER A 161 -3.91 -8.88 -4.42
CA SER A 161 -4.33 -9.79 -5.49
C SER A 161 -5.75 -10.35 -5.34
N ARG A 162 -6.36 -10.20 -4.16
CA ARG A 162 -7.75 -10.62 -3.90
C ARG A 162 -8.76 -9.55 -4.27
N LEU A 163 -8.36 -8.29 -4.36
CA LEU A 163 -9.25 -7.20 -4.69
C LEU A 163 -9.89 -7.44 -6.07
N GLY A 164 -11.21 -7.26 -6.15
CA GLY A 164 -12.00 -7.54 -7.35
C GLY A 164 -12.36 -9.01 -7.58
N LYS A 165 -11.88 -9.97 -6.77
CA LYS A 165 -12.36 -11.36 -6.84
C LYS A 165 -13.79 -11.45 -6.32
N LYS A 166 -14.67 -12.08 -7.10
CA LYS A 166 -16.07 -12.33 -6.68
C LYS A 166 -16.16 -13.40 -5.57
N HIS A 167 -15.19 -14.29 -5.50
CA HIS A 167 -15.12 -15.35 -4.49
C HIS A 167 -13.66 -15.62 -4.15
N VAL A 168 -13.32 -15.57 -2.85
CA VAL A 168 -12.00 -15.91 -2.31
C VAL A 168 -12.11 -17.27 -1.62
N GLY A 169 -11.35 -18.25 -2.11
CA GLY A 169 -11.39 -19.62 -1.61
C GLY A 169 -10.46 -19.85 -0.42
N LEU A 170 -10.56 -21.02 0.21
CA LEU A 170 -9.69 -21.42 1.33
C LEU A 170 -8.20 -21.37 0.99
N GLN A 171 -7.82 -21.73 -0.24
CA GLN A 171 -6.43 -21.67 -0.71
C GLN A 171 -5.88 -20.24 -0.71
N ASP A 172 -6.68 -19.27 -1.17
CA ASP A 172 -6.29 -17.86 -1.14
C ASP A 172 -6.06 -17.43 0.31
N ILE A 173 -6.99 -17.75 1.22
CA ILE A 173 -6.90 -17.42 2.66
C ILE A 173 -5.64 -18.03 3.29
N GLN A 174 -5.35 -19.31 3.00
CA GLN A 174 -4.14 -19.98 3.48
C GLN A 174 -2.84 -19.35 2.97
N LEU A 175 -2.84 -18.76 1.76
CA LEU A 175 -1.65 -18.06 1.26
C LEU A 175 -1.29 -16.85 2.14
N ALA A 176 -2.28 -16.09 2.61
CA ALA A 176 -2.10 -14.91 3.45
C ALA A 176 -3.37 -14.51 4.22
N GLU A 177 -3.65 -15.06 5.39
CA GLU A 177 -4.83 -14.65 6.17
C GLU A 177 -4.80 -13.14 6.50
N ALA A 178 -5.94 -12.45 6.40
CA ALA A 178 -6.04 -11.01 6.63
C ALA A 178 -6.58 -10.69 8.03
N LYS A 179 -6.01 -9.68 8.71
CA LYS A 179 -6.55 -9.06 9.93
C LYS A 179 -6.88 -7.58 9.67
N PHE A 180 -7.83 -7.03 10.41
CA PHE A 180 -8.18 -5.61 10.38
C PHE A 180 -7.57 -4.89 11.60
N ILE A 181 -6.72 -3.91 11.35
CA ILE A 181 -6.16 -3.01 12.36
C ILE A 181 -7.02 -1.76 12.45
N ILE A 182 -7.57 -1.49 13.62
CA ILE A 182 -8.52 -0.40 13.88
C ILE A 182 -7.74 0.82 14.37
N ASN A 183 -7.83 1.91 13.62
CA ASN A 183 -7.27 3.20 14.03
C ASN A 183 -8.30 4.02 14.81
N GLU A 184 -9.57 3.97 14.40
CA GLU A 184 -10.64 4.74 15.02
C GLU A 184 -11.97 4.01 14.91
N VAL A 185 -12.83 4.23 15.90
CA VAL A 185 -14.17 3.65 16.01
C VAL A 185 -15.20 4.77 16.06
N TRP A 186 -16.26 4.65 15.28
CA TRP A 186 -17.40 5.57 15.28
C TRP A 186 -18.70 4.80 15.52
N GLY A 187 -19.45 5.23 16.54
CA GLY A 187 -20.68 4.58 16.98
C GLY A 187 -20.44 3.31 17.79
N GLY A 188 -21.49 2.84 18.47
CA GLY A 188 -21.46 1.69 19.37
C GLY A 188 -20.75 1.95 20.71
N ASP A 189 -21.17 1.24 21.76
CA ASP A 189 -20.47 1.20 23.06
C ASP A 189 -19.31 0.21 22.98
N LEU A 190 -18.37 0.46 22.08
CA LEU A 190 -17.21 -0.40 21.92
C LEU A 190 -15.94 0.41 22.11
N ASP A 191 -15.28 0.15 23.23
CA ASP A 191 -14.00 0.77 23.52
C ASP A 191 -12.92 0.15 22.64
N HIS A 192 -12.34 0.99 21.78
CA HIS A 192 -11.30 0.62 20.83
C HIS A 192 -10.13 -0.15 21.46
N GLU A 193 -9.78 0.11 22.72
CA GLU A 193 -8.67 -0.57 23.42
C GLU A 193 -9.00 -2.01 23.82
N THR A 194 -10.29 -2.36 23.96
CA THR A 194 -10.72 -3.67 24.47
C THR A 194 -11.00 -4.70 23.38
N MET A 195 -11.06 -4.30 22.10
CA MET A 195 -11.41 -5.20 21.00
C MET A 195 -10.19 -5.86 20.38
N ALA A 196 -9.57 -6.77 21.13
CA ALA A 196 -8.58 -7.70 20.62
C ALA A 196 -9.24 -9.05 20.31
N MET A 197 -9.47 -9.30 19.02
CA MET A 197 -9.96 -10.56 18.49
C MET A 197 -8.97 -11.11 17.46
N ASP A 198 -9.14 -12.38 17.09
CA ASP A 198 -8.24 -13.04 16.13
C ASP A 198 -8.13 -12.33 14.76
N GLN A 199 -9.19 -11.63 14.34
CA GLN A 199 -9.27 -10.96 13.04
C GLN A 199 -9.33 -9.43 13.12
N LEU A 200 -9.53 -8.87 14.31
CA LEU A 200 -9.63 -7.43 14.55
C LEU A 200 -8.75 -7.06 15.74
N ALA A 201 -7.88 -6.06 15.58
CA ALA A 201 -7.06 -5.56 16.67
C ALA A 201 -6.97 -4.04 16.61
N PRO A 202 -6.86 -3.35 17.76
CA PRO A 202 -6.55 -1.92 17.76
C PRO A 202 -5.15 -1.67 17.20
N ALA A 203 -4.96 -0.50 16.60
CA ALA A 203 -3.64 0.00 16.25
C ALA A 203 -2.79 0.08 17.51
N LYS A 204 -1.54 -0.40 17.43
CA LYS A 204 -0.63 -0.44 18.58
C LYS A 204 -0.20 0.97 18.95
N ALA A 205 -0.73 1.51 20.05
CA ALA A 205 -0.26 2.74 20.65
C ALA A 205 1.19 2.57 21.16
N LEU A 206 2.01 3.60 20.94
CA LEU A 206 3.41 3.64 21.32
C LEU A 206 3.62 4.70 22.40
N THR A 207 4.29 4.33 23.48
CA THR A 207 4.58 5.25 24.59
C THR A 207 5.81 6.10 24.28
N PHE A 208 5.70 7.40 24.54
CA PHE A 208 6.79 8.37 24.42
C PHE A 208 6.54 9.51 25.41
N GLY A 209 7.61 10.19 25.84
CA GLY A 209 7.53 11.30 26.79
C GLY A 209 8.10 12.62 26.27
N SER A 210 8.73 12.62 25.09
CA SER A 210 9.35 13.80 24.49
C SER A 210 9.47 13.67 22.97
N LEU A 211 9.80 14.77 22.31
CA LEU A 211 10.06 14.78 20.87
C LEU A 211 11.28 13.93 20.52
N GLU A 212 12.33 13.94 21.34
CA GLU A 212 13.51 13.09 21.17
C GLU A 212 13.16 11.60 21.23
N ALA A 213 12.29 11.21 22.18
CA ALA A 213 11.79 9.84 22.26
C ALA A 213 10.99 9.46 21.00
N LEU A 214 10.22 10.39 20.43
CA LEU A 214 9.49 10.17 19.19
C LEU A 214 10.43 9.98 17.98
N HIS A 215 11.53 10.73 17.90
CA HIS A 215 12.59 10.49 16.90
C HIS A 215 13.24 9.11 17.06
N VAL A 216 13.41 8.62 18.30
CA VAL A 216 13.92 7.26 18.54
C VAL A 216 12.91 6.21 18.08
N LEU A 217 11.61 6.41 18.38
CA LEU A 217 10.54 5.53 17.90
C LEU A 217 10.51 5.50 16.37
N GLN A 218 10.60 6.65 15.70
CA GLN A 218 10.57 6.72 14.25
C GLN A 218 11.77 5.99 13.63
N ARG A 219 12.97 6.17 14.18
CA ARG A 219 14.17 5.46 13.71
C ARG A 219 14.07 3.95 13.87
N ASN A 220 13.43 3.49 14.94
CA ASN A 220 13.32 2.08 15.27
C ASN A 220 12.02 1.42 14.80
N CYS A 221 11.10 2.16 14.17
CA CYS A 221 9.76 1.64 13.87
C CYS A 221 9.77 0.43 12.93
N ARG A 222 10.71 0.35 11.99
CA ARG A 222 10.86 -0.84 11.13
C ARG A 222 11.32 -2.08 11.89
N ALA A 223 12.21 -1.92 12.87
CA ALA A 223 12.61 -3.02 13.75
C ALA A 223 11.44 -3.53 14.61
N MET A 224 10.42 -2.69 14.82
CA MET A 224 9.16 -3.06 15.46
C MET A 224 8.11 -3.61 14.49
N GLY A 225 8.41 -3.71 13.19
CA GLY A 225 7.50 -4.19 12.15
C GLY A 225 6.58 -3.13 11.55
N PHE A 226 6.85 -1.84 11.78
CA PHE A 226 6.04 -0.73 11.25
C PHE A 226 6.75 -0.02 10.08
N SER A 227 5.98 0.42 9.08
CA SER A 227 6.46 1.26 7.97
C SER A 227 6.43 2.76 8.27
N GLY A 228 6.05 3.13 9.50
CA GLY A 228 6.13 4.49 10.02
C GLY A 228 5.35 4.64 11.33
N LEU A 229 5.13 5.89 11.71
CA LEU A 229 4.30 6.28 12.86
C LEU A 229 3.05 7.00 12.37
N LEU A 230 1.89 6.59 12.88
CA LEU A 230 0.63 7.31 12.70
C LEU A 230 0.41 8.19 13.92
N ILE A 231 0.38 9.50 13.72
CA ILE A 231 0.25 10.50 14.78
C ILE A 231 -1.15 11.07 14.73
N ARG A 232 -1.82 11.13 15.88
CA ARG A 232 -3.14 11.74 16.07
C ARG A 232 -3.03 12.91 17.02
N GLU A 233 -3.47 14.09 16.60
CA GLU A 233 -3.64 15.26 17.46
C GLU A 233 -5.09 15.35 17.95
N SER A 234 -5.29 15.30 19.27
CA SER A 234 -6.62 15.41 19.88
C SER A 234 -7.29 16.77 19.59
N GLY A 235 -8.60 16.76 19.34
CA GLY A 235 -9.40 17.99 19.19
C GLY A 235 -9.27 18.71 17.84
N LYS A 236 -8.63 18.11 16.83
CA LYS A 236 -8.55 18.65 15.47
C LYS A 236 -9.50 17.94 14.50
N LYS A 237 -9.96 18.68 13.49
CA LYS A 237 -10.85 18.17 12.42
C LYS A 237 -10.15 17.12 11.53
N ASN A 238 -8.86 17.33 11.23
CA ASN A 238 -8.03 16.40 10.46
C ASN A 238 -6.82 15.99 11.31
N PRO A 239 -7.00 15.10 12.29
CA PRO A 239 -6.02 14.91 13.35
C PRO A 239 -4.83 14.06 12.94
N TRP A 240 -4.86 13.41 11.77
CA TRP A 240 -3.94 12.34 11.40
C TRP A 240 -2.76 12.83 10.55
N GLN A 241 -1.54 12.54 11.01
CA GLN A 241 -0.30 12.66 10.26
C GLN A 241 0.40 11.29 10.18
N TRP A 242 1.01 10.97 9.04
CA TRP A 242 1.85 9.79 8.88
C TRP A 242 3.30 10.19 8.71
N TRP A 243 4.10 9.87 9.73
CA TRP A 243 5.54 10.02 9.68
C TRP A 243 6.17 8.73 9.19
N LYS A 244 6.54 8.70 7.90
CA LYS A 244 7.11 7.51 7.26
C LYS A 244 8.40 7.09 7.94
N ALA A 245 8.62 5.78 8.02
CA ALA A 245 9.89 5.25 8.46
C ALA A 245 11.00 5.62 7.48
N ASN A 246 12.18 5.96 7.99
CA ASN A 246 13.36 6.12 7.13
C ASN A 246 13.59 4.83 6.36
N ALA A 247 13.86 4.94 5.06
CA ALA A 247 14.29 3.78 4.28
C ALA A 247 15.59 3.22 4.87
N TYR A 248 15.74 1.89 4.86
CA TYR A 248 17.04 1.30 5.11
C TYR A 248 18.00 1.71 3.99
N SER A 249 19.28 1.85 4.32
CA SER A 249 20.30 2.14 3.34
C SER A 249 21.32 1.02 3.23
N VAL A 250 21.85 0.83 2.03
CA VAL A 250 22.99 -0.06 1.78
C VAL A 250 23.87 0.53 0.70
N ARG A 251 25.19 0.46 0.88
CA ARG A 251 26.18 0.82 -0.14
C ARG A 251 26.44 -0.39 -1.01
N ALA A 252 26.21 -0.25 -2.32
CA ALA A 252 26.30 -1.35 -3.26
C ALA A 252 27.10 -0.95 -4.52
N VAL A 253 27.95 -1.86 -4.99
CA VAL A 253 28.74 -1.69 -6.21
C VAL A 253 27.85 -1.87 -7.43
N LEU A 254 28.00 -0.99 -8.42
CA LEU A 254 27.39 -1.16 -9.73
C LEU A 254 28.05 -2.32 -10.49
N MET A 255 27.29 -3.39 -10.74
CA MET A 255 27.79 -4.58 -11.43
C MET A 255 27.41 -4.61 -12.91
N HIS A 256 26.18 -4.23 -13.23
CA HIS A 256 25.66 -4.28 -14.60
C HIS A 256 24.81 -3.07 -14.92
N VAL A 257 24.87 -2.63 -16.18
CA VAL A 257 24.02 -1.58 -16.73
C VAL A 257 23.35 -2.08 -18.00
N ALA A 258 22.03 -1.94 -18.09
CA ALA A 258 21.27 -2.15 -19.31
C ALA A 258 21.01 -0.80 -19.98
N LEU A 259 21.51 -0.62 -21.19
CA LEU A 259 21.33 0.61 -21.96
C LEU A 259 20.02 0.57 -22.75
N GLY A 260 19.18 1.59 -22.58
CA GLY A 260 18.02 1.86 -23.43
C GLY A 260 18.37 2.79 -24.60
N GLN A 261 17.37 3.18 -25.39
CA GLN A 261 17.58 4.06 -26.55
C GLN A 261 18.02 5.48 -26.17
N ARG A 262 17.52 6.01 -25.04
CA ARG A 262 17.75 7.41 -24.62
C ARG A 262 18.31 7.54 -23.21
N GLN A 263 18.20 6.48 -22.40
CA GLN A 263 18.59 6.49 -21.00
C GLN A 263 18.98 5.08 -20.55
N ILE A 264 19.58 4.96 -19.37
CA ILE A 264 19.84 3.67 -18.73
C ILE A 264 18.49 3.01 -18.40
N ALA A 265 18.26 1.82 -18.95
CA ALA A 265 17.01 1.07 -18.77
C ALA A 265 17.00 0.30 -17.44
N ALA A 266 18.16 -0.16 -16.98
CA ALA A 266 18.28 -0.79 -15.67
C ALA A 266 19.71 -0.77 -15.13
N MET A 267 19.84 -0.78 -13.80
CA MET A 267 21.11 -0.97 -13.09
C MET A 267 21.00 -2.18 -12.16
N THR A 268 22.03 -3.03 -12.13
CA THR A 268 22.14 -4.13 -11.17
C THR A 268 23.28 -3.84 -10.22
N LEU A 269 22.98 -3.83 -8.93
CA LEU A 269 23.92 -3.51 -7.87
C LEU A 269 24.11 -4.71 -6.92
N GLY A 270 25.32 -4.83 -6.39
CA GLY A 270 25.72 -5.92 -5.52
C GLY A 270 26.54 -5.49 -4.32
N VAL A 271 26.65 -6.40 -3.36
CA VAL A 271 27.42 -6.24 -2.13
C VAL A 271 28.40 -7.39 -1.95
N TRP A 272 29.40 -7.19 -1.11
CA TRP A 272 30.42 -8.19 -0.87
C TRP A 272 29.90 -9.34 -0.02
N HIS A 273 30.14 -10.56 -0.45
CA HIS A 273 30.02 -11.75 0.38
C HIS A 273 31.35 -12.49 0.28
N GLN A 274 32.12 -12.43 1.35
CA GLN A 274 33.54 -12.81 1.33
C GLN A 274 34.24 -12.03 0.21
N ASP A 275 34.91 -12.72 -0.72
CA ASP A 275 35.63 -12.09 -1.85
C ASP A 275 34.79 -12.00 -3.13
N THR A 276 33.47 -12.18 -3.04
CA THR A 276 32.58 -12.21 -4.21
C THR A 276 31.49 -11.15 -4.16
N LEU A 277 31.23 -10.47 -5.28
CA LEU A 277 30.10 -9.55 -5.40
C LEU A 277 28.83 -10.31 -5.78
N LEU A 278 27.82 -10.22 -4.92
CA LEU A 278 26.52 -10.84 -5.15
C LEU A 278 25.44 -9.77 -5.44
N PRO A 279 24.64 -9.94 -6.52
CA PRO A 279 23.60 -8.98 -6.87
C PRO A 279 22.46 -9.02 -5.84
N ILE A 280 22.09 -7.84 -5.33
CA ILE A 280 20.99 -7.68 -4.36
C ILE A 280 19.81 -6.90 -4.93
N ALA A 281 20.06 -5.99 -5.88
CA ALA A 281 19.04 -5.12 -6.45
C ALA A 281 19.19 -5.02 -7.96
N LYS A 282 18.05 -5.01 -8.66
CA LYS A 282 17.93 -4.57 -10.05
C LYS A 282 16.90 -3.47 -10.11
N ILE A 283 17.32 -2.27 -10.46
CA ILE A 283 16.49 -1.09 -10.50
C ILE A 283 16.18 -0.79 -11.96
N ILE A 284 14.91 -0.84 -12.32
CA ILE A 284 14.39 -0.58 -13.67
C ILE A 284 14.04 0.89 -13.75
N GLU A 285 14.42 1.54 -14.85
CA GLU A 285 14.25 2.98 -15.05
C GLU A 285 14.66 3.79 -13.81
N PRO A 286 15.93 3.63 -13.35
CA PRO A 286 16.38 4.33 -12.17
C PRO A 286 16.21 5.85 -12.36
N LYS A 287 15.93 6.59 -11.28
CA LYS A 287 15.70 8.04 -11.27
C LYS A 287 16.81 8.76 -10.52
N GLY A 288 16.90 10.08 -10.65
CA GLY A 288 17.88 10.91 -9.96
C GLY A 288 19.19 11.10 -10.73
N SER A 289 20.29 11.35 -10.00
CA SER A 289 21.62 11.73 -10.52
C SER A 289 22.40 10.56 -11.14
N ILE A 290 21.75 9.80 -12.01
CA ILE A 290 22.25 8.57 -12.61
C ILE A 290 22.46 8.68 -14.13
N HIS A 291 22.04 9.77 -14.76
CA HIS A 291 22.26 10.04 -16.19
C HIS A 291 23.38 11.05 -16.36
N THR A 292 24.50 10.81 -15.67
CA THR A 292 25.68 11.67 -15.72
C THR A 292 26.60 11.23 -16.85
N ARG A 293 27.35 12.21 -17.40
CA ARG A 293 28.43 11.93 -18.35
C ARG A 293 29.47 10.99 -17.74
N GLU A 294 29.78 11.19 -16.46
CA GLU A 294 30.71 10.37 -15.68
C GLU A 294 30.32 8.90 -15.65
N LEU A 295 29.04 8.59 -15.37
CA LEU A 295 28.58 7.20 -15.40
C LEU A 295 28.69 6.60 -16.80
N MET A 296 28.33 7.35 -17.84
CA MET A 296 28.42 6.86 -19.21
C MET A 296 29.86 6.60 -19.65
N ASP A 297 30.79 7.49 -19.28
CA ASP A 297 32.22 7.32 -19.53
C ASP A 297 32.77 6.13 -18.74
N TYR A 298 32.36 5.96 -17.48
CA TYR A 298 32.70 4.80 -16.67
C TYR A 298 32.21 3.50 -17.32
N VAL A 299 30.93 3.43 -17.71
CA VAL A 299 30.34 2.26 -18.39
C VAL A 299 31.12 1.93 -19.65
N LYS A 300 31.48 2.94 -20.46
CA LYS A 300 32.25 2.75 -21.70
C LYS A 300 33.63 2.17 -21.44
N ASN A 301 34.35 2.70 -20.45
CA ASN A 301 35.75 2.35 -20.18
C ASN A 301 35.91 1.08 -19.32
N ASN A 302 34.89 0.70 -18.55
CA ASN A 302 34.95 -0.40 -17.60
C ASN A 302 34.06 -1.60 -17.97
N THR A 303 33.51 -1.65 -19.18
CA THR A 303 32.78 -2.85 -19.66
C THR A 303 33.74 -4.04 -19.81
N ILE A 304 33.42 -5.15 -19.15
CA ILE A 304 34.10 -6.46 -19.31
C ILE A 304 33.40 -7.27 -20.41
N GLU A 305 32.08 -7.44 -20.30
CA GLU A 305 31.28 -8.28 -21.20
C GLU A 305 30.02 -7.57 -21.70
N LYS A 306 29.53 -7.97 -22.87
CA LYS A 306 28.34 -7.39 -23.52
C LYS A 306 27.32 -8.48 -23.83
N PHE A 307 26.10 -8.31 -23.32
CA PHE A 307 24.96 -9.21 -23.56
C PHE A 307 23.78 -8.40 -24.09
N GLY A 308 23.73 -8.19 -25.40
CA GLY A 308 22.74 -7.33 -26.04
C GLY A 308 22.81 -5.89 -25.47
N PRO A 309 21.75 -5.37 -24.82
CA PRO A 309 21.78 -4.04 -24.18
C PRO A 309 22.54 -4.03 -22.84
N VAL A 310 22.83 -5.19 -22.25
CA VAL A 310 23.47 -5.29 -20.93
C VAL A 310 24.99 -5.21 -21.07
N ARG A 311 25.61 -4.46 -20.16
CA ARG A 311 27.07 -4.34 -19.96
C ARG A 311 27.39 -4.88 -18.58
N SER A 312 28.30 -5.85 -18.50
CA SER A 312 28.95 -6.22 -17.24
C SER A 312 30.15 -5.32 -17.03
N LEU A 313 30.32 -4.78 -15.83
CA LEU A 313 31.31 -3.76 -15.51
C LEU A 313 32.37 -4.30 -14.55
N LYS A 314 33.59 -3.77 -14.64
CA LYS A 314 34.57 -3.88 -13.55
C LYS A 314 33.98 -3.24 -12.29
N PRO A 315 34.12 -3.85 -11.11
CA PRO A 315 33.74 -3.22 -9.85
C PRO A 315 34.42 -1.85 -9.67
N GLY A 316 33.66 -0.84 -9.24
CA GLY A 316 34.20 0.47 -8.93
C GLY A 316 33.14 1.40 -8.36
N LEU A 317 32.22 1.90 -9.18
CA LEU A 317 31.20 2.85 -8.70
C LEU A 317 30.31 2.26 -7.60
N VAL A 318 30.25 2.93 -6.46
CA VAL A 318 29.42 2.57 -5.30
C VAL A 318 28.29 3.56 -5.13
N TYR A 319 27.08 3.06 -4.97
CA TYR A 319 25.87 3.86 -4.73
C TYR A 319 25.26 3.53 -3.37
N VAL A 320 24.68 4.55 -2.73
CA VAL A 320 23.72 4.33 -1.66
C VAL A 320 22.39 3.95 -2.29
N LEU A 321 21.83 2.83 -1.84
CA LEU A 321 20.47 2.42 -2.14
C LEU A 321 19.60 2.62 -0.92
N HIS A 322 18.39 3.14 -1.13
CA HIS A 322 17.33 3.15 -0.12
C HIS A 322 16.32 2.04 -0.41
N PHE A 323 15.84 1.34 0.61
CA PHE A 323 14.84 0.29 0.48
C PHE A 323 13.95 0.19 1.73
N ASP A 324 12.75 -0.36 1.55
CA ASP A 324 11.78 -0.46 2.64
C ASP A 324 11.95 -1.72 3.49
N ALA A 325 12.28 -2.85 2.87
CA ALA A 325 12.37 -4.13 3.55
C ALA A 325 13.28 -5.10 2.82
N VAL A 326 13.66 -6.17 3.51
CA VAL A 326 14.35 -7.32 2.95
C VAL A 326 13.43 -8.53 3.04
N GLN A 327 13.34 -9.30 1.96
CA GLN A 327 12.58 -10.56 1.91
C GLN A 327 13.49 -11.71 1.53
N GLN A 328 13.25 -12.90 2.10
CA GLN A 328 13.93 -14.11 1.68
C GLN A 328 13.56 -14.44 0.23
N ALA A 329 14.58 -14.65 -0.61
CA ALA A 329 14.43 -14.98 -2.01
C ALA A 329 15.40 -16.12 -2.39
N PRO A 330 15.05 -17.39 -2.10
CA PRO A 330 15.95 -18.54 -2.22
C PRO A 330 16.49 -18.77 -3.65
N ARG A 331 15.80 -18.25 -4.66
CA ARG A 331 16.20 -18.35 -6.07
C ARG A 331 17.26 -17.35 -6.50
N ARG A 332 17.57 -16.34 -5.67
CA ARG A 332 18.61 -15.33 -5.95
C ARG A 332 19.93 -15.75 -5.31
N LYS A 333 21.06 -15.39 -5.93
CA LYS A 333 22.40 -15.72 -5.41
C LYS A 333 22.64 -15.19 -4.01
N ALA A 334 22.15 -13.99 -3.70
CA ALA A 334 22.25 -13.40 -2.36
C ALA A 334 21.26 -14.00 -1.34
N GLY A 335 20.34 -14.88 -1.77
CA GLY A 335 19.29 -15.45 -0.93
C GLY A 335 18.20 -14.48 -0.49
N LEU A 336 18.26 -13.21 -0.90
CA LEU A 336 17.33 -12.14 -0.50
C LEU A 336 16.93 -11.23 -1.66
N ALA A 337 15.88 -10.44 -1.44
CA ALA A 337 15.44 -9.36 -2.31
C ALA A 337 15.11 -8.12 -1.48
N LEU A 338 15.61 -6.97 -1.94
CA LEU A 338 15.22 -5.67 -1.41
C LEU A 338 13.86 -5.24 -2.00
N ILE A 339 13.03 -4.61 -1.17
CA ILE A 339 11.67 -4.15 -1.51
C ILE A 339 11.65 -2.62 -1.61
N ASN A 340 10.93 -2.08 -2.61
CA ASN A 340 10.83 -0.65 -2.91
C ASN A 340 12.20 0.04 -2.93
N THR A 341 13.12 -0.54 -3.71
CA THR A 341 14.52 -0.09 -3.75
C THR A 341 14.74 1.00 -4.77
N GLU A 342 15.40 2.07 -4.34
CA GLU A 342 15.73 3.23 -5.16
C GLU A 342 17.22 3.59 -5.00
N ILE A 343 17.80 4.20 -6.03
CA ILE A 343 19.16 4.77 -5.95
C ILE A 343 19.03 6.15 -5.31
N ASP A 344 19.79 6.39 -4.23
CA ASP A 344 19.84 7.69 -3.57
C ASP A 344 20.93 8.56 -4.21
N ARG A 345 22.19 8.18 -4.03
CA ARG A 345 23.35 8.95 -4.48
C ARG A 345 24.56 8.08 -4.77
N LEU A 346 25.48 8.62 -5.59
CA LEU A 346 26.81 8.06 -5.76
C LEU A 346 27.66 8.36 -4.52
N VAL A 347 28.38 7.38 -4.02
CA VAL A 347 29.34 7.52 -2.91
C VAL A 347 30.72 7.87 -3.47
N GLY A 348 31.22 7.04 -4.39
CA GLY A 348 32.57 7.13 -4.94
C GLY A 348 32.84 6.00 -5.93
N ASP A 349 34.12 5.83 -6.28
CA ASP A 349 34.63 4.84 -7.23
C ASP A 349 35.48 3.72 -6.59
N ASP A 350 35.55 3.68 -5.26
CA ASP A 350 36.18 2.59 -4.50
C ASP A 350 35.15 1.49 -4.16
N PRO A 351 35.26 0.30 -4.76
CA PRO A 351 34.32 -0.78 -4.48
C PRO A 351 34.43 -1.32 -3.05
N GLY A 352 35.52 -1.02 -2.31
CA GLY A 352 35.68 -1.37 -0.90
C GLY A 352 34.71 -0.63 0.04
N GLU A 353 34.06 0.44 -0.43
CA GLU A 353 33.05 1.17 0.34
C GLU A 353 31.68 0.50 0.37
N ALA A 354 31.48 -0.54 -0.45
CA ALA A 354 30.23 -1.30 -0.44
C ALA A 354 30.11 -2.17 0.83
N ASP A 355 28.88 -2.32 1.31
CA ASP A 355 28.61 -3.11 2.50
C ASP A 355 28.75 -4.61 2.23
N ALA A 356 28.77 -5.40 3.31
CA ALA A 356 28.78 -6.85 3.25
C ALA A 356 27.36 -7.42 3.28
N LEU A 357 27.12 -8.55 2.61
CA LEU A 357 25.82 -9.21 2.56
C LEU A 357 25.27 -9.53 3.96
N ASP A 358 26.15 -9.84 4.92
CA ASP A 358 25.79 -10.15 6.31
C ASP A 358 25.15 -8.96 7.04
N THR A 359 25.45 -7.71 6.66
CA THR A 359 24.79 -6.54 7.28
C THR A 359 23.33 -6.44 6.86
N ILE A 360 23.01 -6.85 5.63
CA ILE A 360 21.65 -6.87 5.09
C ILE A 360 20.85 -8.03 5.69
N TRP A 361 21.47 -9.19 5.89
CA TRP A 361 20.80 -10.35 6.50
C TRP A 361 20.34 -10.12 7.94
N LYS A 362 20.94 -9.15 8.67
CA LYS A 362 20.45 -8.74 9.99
C LYS A 362 19.09 -8.04 9.94
N LEU A 363 18.61 -7.66 8.76
CA LEU A 363 17.33 -6.99 8.53
C LEU A 363 16.23 -7.94 8.04
N VAL A 364 16.54 -9.22 7.86
CA VAL A 364 15.60 -10.32 7.53
C VAL A 364 15.15 -10.98 8.82
#